data_AF-T5AA15-F1
#
_entry.id   AF-T5AA15-F1
#
_cell.length_a   1.000
_cell.length_b   1.000
_cell.length_c   1.000
_cell.angle_alpha   90.00
_cell.angle_beta   90.00
_cell.angle_gamma   90.00
#
_symmetry.space_group_name_H-M   'P 1'
#
loop_
_entity.id
_entity.type
_entity.pdbx_description
1 polymer ?
#
loop_
_entity_poly.entity_id
_entity_poly.type
_entity_poly.pdbx_seq_one_letter_code
_entity_poly.pdbx_strand_id
1 'polypeptide(L)'
;MAGFVLAKEHILEAFSPLAITDDAAARARFFSDTVAPDPDPDGRWWACVETRGQATRKPSGKPYNNEYIWLTAWSREGRIVEVRSYFDSMLSEEVLREPVD
;
A
#
# COMPACT_ATOMS: atom_id res chain seq x y z
N MET A 1 10.26 -13.11 24.42
CA MET A 1 9.94 -13.62 23.07
C MET A 1 11.18 -13.45 22.22
N ALA A 2 11.60 -14.49 21.49
CA ALA A 2 12.71 -14.36 20.56
C ALA A 2 12.28 -13.42 19.43
N GLY A 3 13.10 -12.41 19.14
CA GLY A 3 12.85 -11.48 18.04
C GLY A 3 12.88 -12.21 16.70
N PHE A 4 11.93 -11.91 15.82
CA PHE A 4 11.95 -12.37 14.44
C PHE A 4 12.93 -11.52 13.64
N VAL A 5 13.77 -12.15 12.82
CA VAL A 5 14.70 -11.46 11.91
C VAL A 5 14.14 -11.57 10.49
N LEU A 6 13.69 -10.43 9.96
CA LEU A 6 13.19 -10.34 8.60
C LEU A 6 14.36 -10.39 7.60
N ALA A 7 14.55 -11.53 6.96
CA ALA A 7 15.55 -11.74 5.91
C ALA A 7 14.92 -11.66 4.51
N LYS A 8 15.73 -11.37 3.48
CA LYS A 8 15.28 -11.29 2.08
C LYS A 8 14.63 -12.59 1.62
N GLU A 9 15.20 -13.71 2.02
CA GLU A 9 14.73 -15.06 1.71
C GLU A 9 13.33 -15.28 2.27
N HIS A 10 13.05 -14.76 3.47
CA HIS A 10 11.74 -14.84 4.10
C HIS A 10 10.67 -14.04 3.34
N ILE A 11 11.03 -12.87 2.81
CA ILE A 11 10.13 -12.07 1.97
C ILE A 11 9.84 -12.80 0.65
N LEU A 12 10.86 -13.37 0.00
CA LEU A 12 10.66 -14.12 -1.24
C LEU A 12 9.78 -15.35 -1.04
N GLU A 13 9.97 -16.07 0.07
CA GLU A 13 9.17 -17.23 0.44
C GLU A 13 7.72 -16.84 0.73
N ALA A 14 7.51 -15.83 1.59
CA ALA A 14 6.19 -15.30 1.93
C ALA A 14 5.38 -14.92 0.68
N PHE A 15 5.99 -14.22 -0.28
CA PHE A 15 5.32 -13.73 -1.48
C PHE A 15 5.27 -14.76 -2.62
N SER A 16 5.95 -15.90 -2.49
CA SER A 16 6.01 -16.94 -3.52
C SER A 16 4.63 -17.44 -4.02
N PRO A 17 3.56 -17.53 -3.21
CA PRO A 17 2.26 -17.94 -3.71
C PRO A 17 1.63 -16.94 -4.69
N LEU A 18 2.04 -15.67 -4.66
CA LEU A 18 1.56 -14.65 -5.61
C LEU A 18 2.14 -14.81 -7.02
N ALA A 19 3.25 -15.55 -7.17
CA ALA A 19 3.80 -15.88 -8.48
C ALA A 19 2.93 -16.90 -9.25
N ILE A 20 1.97 -17.54 -8.59
CA ILE A 20 1.05 -18.51 -9.18
C ILE A 20 -0.18 -17.76 -9.73
N THR A 21 -0.27 -17.67 -11.06
CA THR A 21 -1.30 -16.87 -11.74
C THR A 21 -2.51 -17.68 -12.18
N ASP A 22 -2.36 -18.99 -12.36
CA ASP A 22 -3.36 -19.91 -12.91
C ASP A 22 -4.15 -20.70 -11.83
N ASP A 23 -3.66 -20.74 -10.60
CA ASP A 23 -4.32 -21.39 -9.47
C ASP A 23 -4.63 -20.40 -8.34
N ALA A 24 -5.92 -20.03 -8.25
CA ALA A 24 -6.41 -19.12 -7.22
C ALA A 24 -6.34 -19.70 -5.79
N ALA A 25 -6.49 -21.02 -5.63
CA ALA A 25 -6.43 -21.68 -4.34
C ALA A 25 -4.97 -21.75 -3.83
N ALA A 26 -4.01 -21.94 -4.73
CA ALA A 26 -2.60 -21.85 -4.40
C ALA A 26 -2.20 -20.43 -3.97
N ARG A 27 -2.71 -19.40 -4.67
CA ARG A 27 -2.45 -17.99 -4.30
C ARG A 27 -3.05 -17.58 -2.96
N ALA A 28 -4.18 -18.18 -2.57
CA ALA A 28 -4.82 -17.91 -1.29
C ALA A 28 -3.91 -18.19 -0.08
N ARG A 29 -2.90 -19.05 -0.24
CA ARG A 29 -1.89 -19.35 0.80
C ARG A 29 -1.07 -18.13 1.22
N PHE A 30 -0.89 -17.14 0.34
CA PHE A 30 -0.29 -15.86 0.73
C PHE A 30 -1.03 -15.21 1.90
N PHE A 31 -2.36 -15.33 1.93
CA PHE A 31 -3.21 -14.69 2.93
C PHE A 31 -3.44 -15.57 4.17
N SER A 32 -3.17 -16.88 4.11
CA SER A 32 -3.37 -17.80 5.23
C SER A 32 -2.08 -18.22 5.93
N ASP A 33 -0.99 -18.39 5.18
CA ASP A 33 0.23 -19.05 5.63
C ASP A 33 1.37 -18.07 5.86
N THR A 34 1.40 -16.96 5.10
CA THR A 34 2.26 -15.83 5.46
C THR A 34 1.77 -15.31 6.79
N VAL A 35 2.67 -15.17 7.75
CA VAL A 35 2.40 -14.52 9.04
C VAL A 35 1.77 -13.16 8.72
N ALA A 36 0.44 -13.10 8.72
CA ALA A 36 -0.26 -11.86 8.83
C ALA A 36 0.30 -11.28 10.13
N PRO A 37 0.91 -10.08 10.13
CA PRO A 37 1.21 -9.44 11.39
C PRO A 37 -0.08 -9.50 12.20
N ASP A 38 0.02 -9.94 13.46
CA ASP A 38 -1.12 -9.97 14.36
C ASP A 38 -1.88 -8.66 14.18
N PRO A 39 -3.22 -8.72 14.12
CA PRO A 39 -3.99 -7.50 13.98
C PRO A 39 -3.55 -6.52 15.07
N ASP A 40 -3.62 -5.23 14.78
CA ASP A 40 -3.33 -4.21 15.78
C ASP A 40 -4.21 -4.40 17.03
N PRO A 41 -3.96 -3.69 18.15
CA PRO A 41 -4.75 -3.87 19.37
C PRO A 41 -6.27 -3.70 19.20
N ASP A 42 -6.72 -3.08 18.11
CA ASP A 42 -8.13 -2.89 17.76
C ASP A 42 -8.67 -3.99 16.81
N GLY A 43 -7.88 -5.01 16.50
CA GLY A 43 -8.30 -6.12 15.63
C GLY A 43 -8.16 -5.82 14.12
N ARG A 44 -7.35 -4.84 13.71
CA ARG A 44 -7.23 -4.41 12.30
C ARG A 44 -5.97 -4.96 11.64
N TRP A 45 -6.10 -5.37 10.38
CA TRP A 45 -4.95 -5.71 9.54
C TRP A 45 -4.51 -4.52 8.70
N TRP A 46 -3.21 -4.29 8.67
CA TRP A 46 -2.63 -3.19 7.92
C TRP A 46 -1.91 -3.71 6.67
N ALA A 47 -2.18 -3.06 5.54
CA ALA A 47 -1.43 -3.26 4.30
C ALA A 47 -0.77 -1.95 3.86
N CYS A 48 0.47 -2.05 3.39
CA CYS A 48 1.21 -0.96 2.78
C CYS A 48 1.10 -1.08 1.25
N VAL A 49 0.64 -0.02 0.60
CA VAL A 49 0.43 0.04 -0.85
C VAL A 49 1.24 1.19 -1.42
N GLU A 50 2.21 0.88 -2.27
CA GLU A 50 2.95 1.88 -3.03
C GLU A 50 2.21 2.15 -4.36
N THR A 51 1.92 3.42 -4.64
CA THR A 51 1.24 3.82 -5.88
C THR A 51 1.86 5.08 -6.47
N ARG A 52 1.61 5.32 -7.76
CA ARG A 52 2.04 6.53 -8.47
C ARG A 52 0.83 7.21 -9.08
N GLY A 53 0.64 8.50 -8.78
CA GLY A 53 -0.36 9.36 -9.41
C GLY A 53 0.27 10.20 -10.52
N GLN A 54 -0.28 10.10 -11.72
CA GLN A 54 0.15 10.89 -12.88
C GLN A 54 -1.04 11.67 -13.43
N ALA A 55 -0.87 12.99 -13.57
CA ALA A 55 -1.90 13.87 -14.10
C ALA A 55 -1.27 15.09 -14.80
N THR A 56 -2.10 15.84 -15.52
CA THR A 56 -1.74 17.15 -16.08
C THR A 56 -2.48 18.23 -15.29
N ARG A 57 -1.73 19.17 -14.71
CA ARG A 57 -2.25 20.30 -13.96
C ARG A 57 -2.97 21.26 -14.90
N LYS A 58 -4.19 21.68 -14.56
CA LYS A 58 -4.92 22.72 -15.27
C LYS A 58 -4.90 24.01 -14.43
N PRO A 59 -4.69 25.20 -15.02
CA PRO A 59 -4.51 25.48 -16.46
C PRO A 59 -3.06 25.43 -16.95
N SER A 60 -2.08 25.30 -16.06
CA SER A 60 -0.64 25.45 -16.38
C SER A 60 -0.10 24.44 -17.41
N GLY A 61 -0.78 23.32 -17.60
CA GLY A 61 -0.36 22.23 -18.49
C GLY A 61 0.85 21.45 -17.98
N LYS A 62 1.37 21.77 -16.79
CA LYS A 62 2.52 21.09 -16.19
C LYS A 62 2.15 19.68 -15.73
N PRO A 63 3.09 18.72 -15.75
CA PRO A 63 2.85 17.40 -15.20
C PRO A 63 2.72 17.44 -13.66
N TYR A 64 1.89 16.57 -13.13
CA TYR A 64 1.81 16.21 -11.72
C TYR A 64 2.12 14.73 -11.61
N ASN A 65 3.32 14.40 -11.14
CA ASN A 65 3.78 13.03 -10.95
C ASN A 65 4.15 12.87 -9.47
N ASN A 66 3.27 12.26 -8.69
CA ASN A 66 3.51 12.07 -7.26
C ASN A 66 3.55 10.58 -6.92
N GLU A 67 4.40 10.21 -5.97
CA GLU A 67 4.52 8.86 -5.45
C GLU A 67 3.89 8.81 -4.07
N TYR A 68 3.12 7.76 -3.83
CA TYR A 68 2.30 7.62 -2.65
C TYR A 68 2.63 6.31 -1.95
N ILE A 69 2.68 6.38 -0.63
CA ILE A 69 2.57 5.22 0.24
C ILE A 69 1.23 5.33 0.96
N TRP A 70 0.34 4.36 0.77
CA TRP A 70 -0.91 4.25 1.50
C TRP A 70 -0.81 3.13 2.52
N LEU A 71 -1.08 3.46 3.79
CA LEU A 71 -1.37 2.45 4.81
C LEU A 71 -2.88 2.29 4.86
N THR A 72 -3.35 1.08 4.61
CA THR A 72 -4.78 0.75 4.60
C THR A 72 -5.07 -0.23 5.73
N ALA A 73 -6.00 0.13 6.62
CA ALA A 73 -6.49 -0.76 7.65
C ALA A 73 -7.75 -1.48 7.14
N TRP A 74 -7.82 -2.79 7.34
CA TRP A 74 -8.90 -3.64 6.88
C TRP A 74 -9.65 -4.26 8.05
N SER A 75 -10.99 -4.22 7.98
CA SER A 75 -11.85 -4.96 8.89
C SER A 75 -11.82 -6.46 8.58
N ARG A 76 -12.35 -7.26 9.51
CA ARG A 76 -12.48 -8.71 9.33
C ARG A 76 -13.35 -9.10 8.13
N GLU A 77 -14.28 -8.24 7.73
CA GLU A 77 -15.16 -8.42 6.56
C GLU A 77 -14.48 -8.01 5.24
N GLY A 78 -13.20 -7.66 5.26
CA GLY A 78 -12.44 -7.27 4.06
C GLY A 78 -12.78 -5.87 3.56
N ARG A 79 -13.18 -4.95 4.42
CA ARG A 79 -13.44 -3.54 4.06
C ARG A 79 -12.29 -2.65 4.54
N ILE A 80 -11.90 -1.68 3.73
CA ILE A 80 -10.99 -0.61 4.18
C ILE A 80 -11.74 0.28 5.18
N VAL A 81 -11.21 0.39 6.40
CA VAL A 81 -11.78 1.21 7.49
C VAL A 81 -10.91 2.41 7.84
N GLU A 82 -9.65 2.42 7.42
CA GLU A 82 -8.76 3.57 7.58
C GLU A 82 -7.77 3.63 6.42
N VAL A 83 -7.44 4.85 5.98
CA VAL A 83 -6.36 5.10 5.02
C VAL A 83 -5.49 6.23 5.54
N ARG A 84 -4.18 6.00 5.59
CA ARG A 84 -3.16 7.04 5.79
C ARG A 84 -2.37 7.17 4.50
N SER A 85 -2.35 8.37 3.93
CA SER A 85 -1.64 8.66 2.68
C SER A 85 -0.41 9.50 2.98
N TYR A 86 0.74 9.01 2.56
CA TYR A 86 2.02 9.72 2.57
C TYR A 86 2.41 9.97 1.12
N PHE A 87 2.81 11.20 0.81
CA PHE A 87 3.15 11.63 -0.54
C PHE A 87 4.04 12.88 -0.47
N ASP A 88 4.61 13.28 -1.60
CA ASP A 88 5.33 14.55 -1.69
C ASP A 88 4.34 15.71 -1.57
N SER A 89 4.20 16.27 -0.37
CA SER A 89 3.32 17.39 -0.11
C SER A 89 3.79 18.69 -0.73
N MET A 90 5.09 18.83 -1.04
CA MET A 90 5.60 20.02 -1.74
C MET A 90 5.03 20.08 -3.17
N LEU A 91 4.93 18.95 -3.86
CA LEU A 91 4.28 18.89 -5.17
C LEU A 91 2.81 19.34 -5.10
N SER A 92 2.09 18.98 -4.05
CA SER A 92 0.72 19.47 -3.86
C SER A 92 0.68 20.97 -3.53
N GLU A 93 1.62 21.47 -2.72
CA GLU A 93 1.71 22.90 -2.44
C GLU A 93 2.00 23.71 -3.70
N GLU A 94 2.88 23.24 -4.59
CA GLU A 94 3.13 23.89 -5.88
C GLU A 94 1.85 24.03 -6.69
N VAL A 95 1.03 22.96 -6.76
CA VAL A 95 -0.27 22.99 -7.46
C VAL A 95 -1.20 24.03 -6.81
N LEU A 96 -1.27 24.06 -5.48
CA LEU A 96 -2.16 24.98 -4.76
C LEU A 96 -1.76 26.46 -4.90
N ARG A 97 -0.49 26.74 -5.21
CA ARG A 97 0.02 28.08 -5.49
C ARG A 97 -0.20 28.51 -6.95
N GLU A 98 -0.63 27.60 -7.82
CA GLU A 98 -0.94 27.95 -9.21
C GLU A 98 -2.19 28.87 -9.24
N PRO A 99 -2.21 29.90 -10.12
CA PRO A 99 -3.38 30.74 -10.28
C PRO A 99 -4.61 29.90 -10.65
N VAL A 100 -5.74 30.21 -10.02
CA VAL A 100 -7.04 29.71 -10.45
C VAL A 100 -7.53 30.67 -11.55
N ASP A 101 -7.82 30.14 -12.73
CA ASP A 101 -8.45 30.90 -13.83
C ASP A 101 -9.84 31.43 -13.45
#